data_AF-A0A5E4KDQ1-F1
#
_entry.id   AF-A0A5E4KDQ1-F1
#
_cell.length_a   1.000
_cell.length_b   1.000
_cell.length_c   1.000
_cell.angle_alpha   90.00
_cell.angle_beta   90.00
_cell.angle_gamma   90.00
#
_symmetry.space_group_name_H-M   'P 1'
#
loop_
_entity.id
_entity.type
_entity.pdbx_description
1 polymer ?
#
loop_
_entity_poly.entity_id
_entity_poly.type
_entity_poly.pdbx_seq_one_letter_code
_entity_poly.pdbx_strand_id
1 'polypeptide(L)' 'MNCDICDEPTQKDTPMCDRCQKIMDKVIREVGPDVWEKIDDCKYIYPMVKRVAEGSLRTQDIVNEILKGEMD' A
#
# COMPACT_ATOMS: atom_id res chain seq x y z
N MET A 1 13.82 6.22 12.32
CA MET A 1 12.48 5.74 12.69
C MET A 1 12.19 4.43 11.96
N ASN A 2 11.15 3.70 12.34
CA ASN A 2 10.78 2.45 11.67
C ASN A 2 9.61 2.69 10.72
N CYS A 3 9.51 1.87 9.68
CA CYS A 3 8.43 1.90 8.71
C CYS A 3 7.12 1.45 9.38
N ASP A 4 6.07 2.25 9.30
CA ASP A 4 4.75 1.96 9.90
C ASP A 4 4.08 0.69 9.31
N ILE A 5 4.59 0.17 8.20
CA ILE A 5 4.05 -0.99 7.49
C ILE A 5 4.81 -2.27 7.80
N CYS A 6 6.14 -2.22 7.78
CA CYS A 6 6.99 -3.41 7.83
C CYS A 6 8.06 -3.37 8.92
N ASP A 7 8.03 -2.35 9.79
CA ASP A 7 8.98 -2.12 10.89
C ASP A 7 10.46 -1.96 10.49
N GLU A 8 10.78 -2.01 9.20
CA GLU A 8 12.13 -1.82 8.68
C GLU A 8 12.65 -0.40 8.94
N PRO A 9 13.96 -0.22 9.16
CA PRO A 9 14.56 1.11 9.32
C PRO A 9 14.29 2.00 8.11
N THR A 10 13.89 3.24 8.38
CA THR A 10 13.72 4.28 7.36
C THR A 10 14.95 5.18 7.34
N GLN A 11 15.32 5.65 6.16
CA GLN A 11 16.51 6.50 5.98
C GLN A 11 16.21 8.01 6.14
N LYS A 12 14.95 8.38 6.35
CA LYS A 12 14.45 9.77 6.40
C LYS A 12 13.42 9.89 7.52
N ASP A 13 13.05 11.13 7.88
CA ASP A 13 11.90 11.43 8.75
C ASP A 13 10.55 11.15 8.03
N THR A 14 10.45 9.98 7.38
CA THR A 14 9.26 9.53 6.65
C THR A 14 8.66 8.29 7.33
N PRO A 15 7.33 8.19 7.46
CA PRO A 15 6.66 7.06 8.11
C PRO A 15 6.84 5.73 7.35
N MET A 16 7.23 5.76 6.08
CA MET A 16 7.42 4.56 5.26
C MET A 16 8.85 4.44 4.75
N CYS A 17 9.32 3.19 4.62
CA CYS A 17 10.56 2.89 3.91
C CYS A 17 10.35 2.92 2.39
N ASP A 18 11.44 3.11 1.63
CA ASP A 18 11.41 3.22 0.16
C ASP A 18 10.71 2.04 -0.52
N ARG A 19 10.82 0.84 0.06
CA ARG A 19 10.20 -0.37 -0.50
C ARG A 19 8.68 -0.32 -0.40
N CYS A 20 8.15 -0.04 0.79
CA CYS A 20 6.71 0.09 1.00
C CYS A 20 6.14 1.29 0.22
N GLN A 21 6.87 2.40 0.17
CA GLN A 21 6.49 3.57 -0.64
C GLN A 21 6.32 3.18 -2.12
N LYS A 22 7.30 2.48 -2.72
CA LYS A 22 7.20 2.04 -4.12
C LYS A 22 6.01 1.12 -4.39
N ILE A 23 5.64 0.28 -3.42
CA ILE A 23 4.47 -0.59 -3.54
C ILE A 23 3.20 0.27 -3.52
N MET A 24 3.08 1.19 -2.55
CA MET A 24 1.95 2.12 -2.45
C MET A 24 1.79 2.97 -3.71
N ASP A 25 2.87 3.57 -4.21
CA ASP A 25 2.85 4.36 -5.44
C ASP A 25 2.34 3.56 -6.65
N LYS A 26 2.74 2.28 -6.73
CA LYS A 26 2.27 1.38 -7.78
C LYS A 26 0.78 1.06 -7.63
N VAL A 27 0.30 0.82 -6.41
CA VAL A 27 -1.13 0.62 -6.13
C VAL A 27 -1.93 1.85 -6.54
N ILE A 28 -1.52 3.05 -6.12
CA ILE A 28 -2.19 4.32 -6.46
C ILE A 28 -2.27 4.50 -7.98
N ARG A 29 -1.17 4.22 -8.68
CA ARG A 29 -1.12 4.34 -10.15
C ARG A 29 -2.02 3.34 -10.86
N GLU A 30 -2.14 2.12 -10.34
CA GLU A 30 -2.95 1.05 -10.95
C GLU A 30 -4.45 1.20 -10.63
N VAL A 31 -4.79 1.66 -9.43
CA VAL A 31 -6.16 1.95 -9.00
C VAL A 31 -6.69 3.23 -9.67
N GLY A 32 -5.84 4.24 -9.84
CA GLY A 32 -6.20 5.55 -10.35
C GLY A 32 -6.64 6.53 -9.26
N PRO A 33 -6.48 7.85 -9.48
CA PRO A 33 -6.75 8.88 -8.47
C PRO A 33 -8.22 8.93 -8.06
N ASP A 34 -9.15 8.75 -9.01
CA ASP A 34 -10.60 8.86 -8.76
C ASP A 34 -11.11 7.83 -7.74
N VAL A 35 -10.53 6.62 -7.73
CA VAL A 35 -10.87 5.58 -6.74
C VAL A 35 -10.06 5.79 -5.47
N TRP A 36 -8.77 6.12 -5.60
CA TRP A 36 -7.90 6.34 -4.45
C TRP A 36 -8.40 7.46 -3.52
N GLU A 37 -8.93 8.55 -4.08
CA GLU A 37 -9.46 9.69 -3.31
C GLU A 37 -10.73 9.36 -2.51
N LYS A 38 -11.44 8.26 -2.85
CA LYS A 38 -12.62 7.81 -2.10
C LYS A 38 -12.27 6.95 -0.89
N ILE A 39 -11.01 6.53 -0.76
CA ILE A 39 -10.57 5.70 0.36
C ILE A 39 -10.29 6.60 1.57
N ASP A 40 -11.18 6.56 2.56
CA ASP A 40 -11.07 7.39 3.78
C ASP A 40 -9.81 7.08 4.61
N ASP A 41 -9.47 5.80 4.77
CA ASP A 41 -8.27 5.37 5.51
C ASP A 41 -7.52 4.27 4.75
N CYS A 42 -6.45 4.65 4.03
CA CYS A 42 -5.60 3.70 3.30
C CYS A 42 -4.78 2.77 4.22
N LYS A 43 -4.83 2.90 5.55
CA LYS A 43 -4.13 1.98 6.46
C LYS A 43 -4.66 0.55 6.40
N TYR A 44 -5.91 0.34 5.97
CA TYR A 44 -6.48 -1.01 5.86
C TYR A 44 -5.69 -1.94 4.92
N ILE A 45 -5.01 -1.39 3.90
CA ILE A 45 -4.18 -2.18 2.98
C ILE A 45 -2.74 -2.38 3.48
N TYR A 46 -2.31 -1.75 4.57
CA TYR A 46 -0.92 -1.87 5.07
C TYR A 46 -0.50 -3.32 5.33
N PRO A 47 -1.34 -4.21 5.93
CA PRO A 47 -1.00 -5.62 6.05
C PRO A 47 -0.74 -6.31 4.70
N MET A 48 -1.46 -5.91 3.64
CA MET A 48 -1.23 -6.45 2.30
C MET A 48 0.05 -5.88 1.68
N VAL A 49 0.33 -4.59 1.87
CA VAL A 49 1.59 -3.96 1.43
C VAL A 49 2.80 -4.63 2.09
N LYS A 50 2.70 -4.95 3.38
CA LYS A 50 3.72 -5.74 4.10
C LYS A 50 3.95 -7.09 3.44
N ARG A 51 2.87 -7.82 3.12
CA ARG A 51 2.97 -9.13 2.44
C ARG A 51 3.55 -9.04 1.03
N VAL A 52 3.30 -7.95 0.30
CA VAL A 52 3.98 -7.68 -0.98
C VAL A 52 5.47 -7.41 -0.77
N ALA A 53 5.81 -6.66 0.27
CA ALA A 53 7.21 -6.47 0.66
C ALA A 53 7.87 -7.78 1.14
N GLU A 54 7.15 -8.73 1.70
CA GLU A 54 7.71 -10.05 2.04
C GLU A 54 7.78 -10.99 0.82
N GLY A 55 7.10 -10.65 -0.28
CA GLY A 55 6.99 -11.48 -1.49
C GLY A 55 5.92 -12.57 -1.41
N SER A 56 5.09 -12.57 -0.36
CA SER A 56 4.00 -13.53 -0.15
C SER A 56 2.68 -13.12 -0.82
N LEU A 57 2.63 -11.91 -1.40
CA LEU A 57 1.48 -11.34 -2.09
C LEU A 57 1.99 -10.51 -3.29
N ARG A 58 1.15 -10.27 -4.30
CA ARG A 58 1.48 -9.41 -5.45
C ARG A 58 0.77 -8.08 -5.32
N THR A 59 1.37 -7.01 -5.86
CA THR A 59 0.72 -5.68 -5.88
C THR A 59 -0.69 -5.72 -6.46
N GLN A 60 -0.89 -6.54 -7.49
CA GLN A 60 -2.19 -6.74 -8.15
C GLN A 60 -3.28 -7.29 -7.22
N ASP A 61 -2.92 -8.06 -6.20
CA ASP A 61 -3.88 -8.56 -5.22
C ASP A 61 -4.45 -7.40 -4.37
N ILE A 62 -3.64 -6.38 -4.08
CA ILE A 62 -4.08 -5.15 -3.38
C ILE A 62 -5.01 -4.34 -4.28
N VAL A 63 -4.63 -4.16 -5.55
CA VAL A 63 -5.45 -3.41 -6.52
C VAL A 63 -6.83 -4.06 -6.67
N ASN A 64 -6.87 -5.39 -6.81
CA ASN A 64 -8.13 -6.12 -6.91
C ASN A 64 -8.99 -5.98 -5.64
N GLU A 65 -8.39 -5.97 -4.46
CA GLU A 65 -9.12 -5.77 -3.20
C GLU A 65 -9.77 -4.38 -3.14
N ILE A 66 -9.01 -3.34 -3.51
CA ILE A 66 -9.51 -1.96 -3.57
C ILE A 66 -10.67 -1.84 -4.57
N LEU A 67 -10.51 -2.38 -5.77
CA LEU A 67 -11.53 -2.27 -6.82
C LEU A 67 -12.77 -3.13 -6.53
N LYS A 68 -12.64 -4.24 -5.79
CA LYS A 68 -13.80 -5.02 -5.34
C LYS A 68 -14.63 -4.24 -4.32
N GLY A 69 -14.01 -3.49 -3.42
CA GLY A 69 -14.70 -2.68 -2.42
C GLY A 69 -15.56 -1.56 -3.00
N GLU A 70 -15.31 -1.11 -4.24
CA GLU A 70 -16.17 -0.14 -4.96
C GLU A 70 -17.44 -0.79 -5.57
N MET A 71 -17.50 -2.12 -5.65
CA MET A 71 -18.61 -2.85 -6.30
C MET A 71 -19.73 -3.28 -5.33
N ASP A 72 -19.51 -3.19 -4.03
CA ASP A 72 -20.47 -3.51 -2.96
C ASP A 72 -21.18 -2.24 -2.43
#